data_AF-A0A434GFM4-F1
#
_entry.id   AF-A0A434GFM4-F1
#
_cell.length_a   1.000
_cell.length_b   1.000
_cell.length_c   1.000
_cell.angle_alpha   90.00
_cell.angle_beta   90.00
_cell.angle_gamma   90.00
#
_symmetry.space_group_name_H-M   'P 1'
#
loop_
_entity.id
_entity.type
_entity.pdbx_description
1 polymer ?
#
loop_
_entity_poly.entity_id
_entity_poly.type
_entity_poly.pdbx_seq_one_letter_code
_entity_poly.pdbx_strand_id
1 'polypeptide(L)'
;ISAKLVANMITRAGVDRVLTLDLHAGQIQGFFDIPTDNLFSVPVMARDVKAKYKQLGNVVVVSPDIGGVVRARALAKRFDAQLAIVDKRRERPGESEVMNIIGAVAGKDCLLIDDIVDSGGTLCNAADALLANGATSVTAYITHGVLSGGAVARISGSKLQELVITDSIQ
;
A
#
# COMPACT_ATOMS: atom_id res chain seq x y z
N ILE A 1 4.56 -5.79 22.44
CA ILE A 1 4.46 -6.34 21.06
C ILE A 1 3.20 -7.21 20.98
N SER A 2 2.05 -6.63 20.64
CA SER A 2 0.77 -7.37 20.63
C SER A 2 0.75 -8.49 19.59
N ALA A 3 1.40 -8.30 18.44
CA ALA A 3 1.50 -9.33 17.40
C ALA A 3 2.15 -10.64 17.91
N LYS A 4 3.20 -10.57 18.74
CA LYS A 4 3.82 -11.79 19.35
C LYS A 4 2.89 -12.44 20.37
N LEU A 5 2.12 -11.66 21.13
CA LEU A 5 1.11 -12.22 22.02
C LEU A 5 0.06 -13.03 21.24
N VAL A 6 -0.47 -12.47 20.14
CA VAL A 6 -1.42 -13.17 19.26
C VAL A 6 -0.80 -14.42 18.64
N ALA A 7 0.44 -14.34 18.13
CA ALA A 7 1.15 -15.51 17.59
C ALA A 7 1.31 -16.64 18.63
N ASN A 8 1.64 -16.28 19.88
CA ASN A 8 1.72 -17.24 20.98
C ASN A 8 0.35 -17.87 21.29
N MET A 9 -0.73 -17.08 21.31
CA MET A 9 -2.07 -17.61 21.55
C MET A 9 -2.50 -18.60 20.45
N ILE A 10 -2.29 -18.25 19.18
CA ILE A 10 -2.57 -19.12 18.03
C ILE A 10 -1.79 -20.44 18.14
N THR A 11 -0.48 -20.34 18.41
CA THR A 11 0.38 -21.52 18.56
C THR A 11 -0.06 -22.40 19.75
N ARG A 12 -0.37 -21.78 20.90
CA ARG A 12 -0.83 -22.48 22.11
C ARG A 12 -2.22 -23.09 21.97
N ALA A 13 -3.06 -22.56 21.09
CA ALA A 13 -4.35 -23.15 20.74
C ALA A 13 -4.22 -24.46 19.94
N GLY A 14 -3.00 -24.83 19.52
CA GLY A 14 -2.72 -26.08 18.81
C GLY A 14 -2.65 -25.95 17.28
N VAL A 15 -2.47 -24.73 16.76
CA VAL A 15 -2.26 -24.52 15.31
C VAL A 15 -0.86 -24.98 14.90
N ASP A 16 -0.77 -25.81 13.86
CA ASP A 16 0.51 -26.36 13.35
C ASP A 16 1.19 -25.50 12.28
N ARG A 17 0.43 -24.62 11.61
CA ARG A 17 0.92 -23.74 10.53
C ARG A 17 0.01 -22.53 10.36
N VAL A 18 0.60 -21.40 9.99
CA VAL A 18 -0.14 -20.19 9.59
C VAL A 18 0.08 -19.91 8.10
N LEU A 19 -1.01 -19.65 7.40
CA LEU A 19 -1.00 -19.07 6.06
C LEU A 19 -1.60 -17.66 6.15
N THR A 20 -0.90 -16.67 5.64
CA THR A 20 -1.31 -15.26 5.67
C THR A 20 -0.93 -14.56 4.37
N LEU A 21 -1.32 -13.31 4.22
CA LEU A 21 -1.10 -12.49 3.03
C LEU A 21 -0.59 -11.12 3.47
N ASP A 22 0.47 -10.62 2.84
CA ASP A 22 1.09 -9.31 3.04
C ASP A 22 1.13 -8.82 4.51
N LEU A 23 1.79 -9.57 5.38
CA LEU A 23 2.10 -9.09 6.74
C LEU A 23 2.69 -7.67 6.71
N HIS A 24 2.15 -6.79 7.57
CA HIS A 24 2.58 -5.39 7.70
C HIS A 24 4.10 -5.25 7.85
N ALA A 25 4.72 -6.19 8.57
CA ALA A 25 6.16 -6.32 8.68
C ALA A 25 6.58 -7.78 8.53
N GLY A 26 7.55 -8.06 7.66
CA GLY A 26 8.05 -9.44 7.42
C GLY A 26 8.60 -10.12 8.68
N GLN A 27 9.10 -9.33 9.64
CA GLN A 27 9.59 -9.81 10.94
C GLN A 27 8.50 -10.52 11.76
N ILE A 28 7.23 -10.26 11.50
CA ILE A 28 6.11 -10.92 12.19
C ILE A 28 6.12 -12.45 11.95
N GLN A 29 6.66 -12.93 10.82
CA GLN A 29 6.83 -14.37 10.62
C GLN A 29 7.69 -15.01 11.71
N GLY A 30 8.72 -14.30 12.22
CA GLY A 30 9.56 -14.76 13.31
C GLY A 30 8.89 -14.74 14.69
N PHE A 31 7.66 -14.22 14.79
CA PHE A 31 6.88 -14.31 16.03
C PHE A 31 6.16 -15.64 16.19
N PHE A 32 5.98 -16.41 15.12
CA PHE A 32 5.38 -17.73 15.19
C PHE A 32 6.46 -18.77 15.39
N ASP A 33 6.28 -19.63 16.40
CA ASP A 33 7.19 -20.76 16.67
C ASP A 33 6.86 -21.99 15.78
N ILE A 34 6.03 -21.78 14.76
CA ILE A 34 5.49 -22.75 13.81
C ILE A 34 5.69 -22.23 12.37
N PRO A 35 5.70 -23.11 11.35
CA PRO A 35 5.78 -22.70 9.96
C PRO A 35 4.74 -21.62 9.61
N THR A 36 5.20 -20.53 8.99
CA THR A 36 4.36 -19.39 8.63
C THR A 36 4.61 -18.98 7.19
N ASP A 37 3.64 -19.24 6.33
CA ASP A 37 3.66 -18.88 4.92
C ASP A 37 3.00 -17.50 4.74
N ASN A 38 3.80 -16.51 4.35
CA ASN A 38 3.31 -15.17 4.02
C ASN A 38 3.25 -15.00 2.49
N LEU A 39 2.04 -15.02 1.95
CA LEU A 39 1.78 -14.77 0.54
C LEU A 39 1.91 -13.28 0.22
N PHE A 40 2.07 -12.94 -1.06
CA PHE A 40 2.17 -11.55 -1.52
C PHE A 40 1.13 -11.26 -2.62
N SER A 41 0.43 -10.13 -2.54
CA SER A 41 -0.58 -9.70 -3.53
C SER A 41 0.01 -9.12 -4.81
N VAL A 42 1.27 -8.65 -4.76
CA VAL A 42 1.97 -7.98 -5.87
C VAL A 42 1.84 -8.69 -7.23
N PRO A 43 1.95 -10.04 -7.35
CA PRO A 43 1.76 -10.72 -8.63
C PRO A 43 0.37 -10.50 -9.25
N VAL A 44 -0.68 -10.52 -8.42
CA VAL A 44 -2.07 -10.35 -8.85
C VAL A 44 -2.33 -8.89 -9.23
N MET A 45 -1.84 -7.94 -8.42
CA MET A 45 -1.93 -6.51 -8.73
C MET A 45 -1.20 -6.17 -10.03
N ALA A 46 0.00 -6.71 -10.23
CA ALA A 46 0.75 -6.49 -11.47
C ALA A 46 0.02 -7.02 -12.71
N ARG A 47 -0.74 -8.11 -12.58
CA ARG A 47 -1.57 -8.65 -13.66
C ARG A 47 -2.71 -7.69 -14.00
N ASP A 48 -3.39 -7.14 -13.00
CA ASP A 48 -4.45 -6.15 -13.19
C ASP A 48 -3.91 -4.87 -13.85
N VAL A 49 -2.79 -4.34 -13.36
CA VAL A 49 -2.12 -3.16 -13.94
C VAL A 49 -1.77 -3.40 -15.42
N LYS A 50 -1.18 -4.54 -15.76
CA LYS A 50 -0.83 -4.88 -17.15
C LYS A 50 -2.05 -5.02 -18.06
N ALA A 51 -3.20 -5.41 -17.50
CA ALA A 51 -4.45 -5.50 -18.27
C ALA A 51 -5.09 -4.13 -18.51
N LYS A 52 -5.01 -3.22 -17.52
CA LYS A 52 -5.63 -1.88 -17.58
C LYS A 52 -4.78 -0.85 -18.34
N TYR A 53 -3.47 -0.84 -18.13
CA TYR A 53 -2.57 0.19 -18.65
C TYR A 53 -1.87 -0.27 -19.93
N LYS A 54 -2.26 0.30 -21.08
CA LYS A 54 -1.65 0.01 -22.39
C LYS A 54 -0.25 0.60 -22.56
N GLN A 55 0.05 1.69 -21.86
CA GLN A 55 1.34 2.41 -21.92
C GLN A 55 2.05 2.35 -20.57
N LEU A 56 2.63 1.19 -20.24
CA LEU A 56 3.33 0.98 -18.97
C LEU A 56 4.53 1.93 -18.76
N GLY A 57 5.13 2.47 -19.83
CA GLY A 57 6.18 3.49 -19.74
C GLY A 57 5.71 4.86 -19.23
N ASN A 58 4.38 5.10 -19.17
CA ASN A 58 3.81 6.28 -18.55
C ASN A 58 3.45 6.09 -17.07
N VAL A 59 3.62 4.87 -16.55
CA VAL A 59 3.25 4.52 -15.18
C VAL A 59 4.42 4.78 -14.24
N VAL A 60 4.11 5.36 -13.08
CA VAL A 60 5.04 5.47 -11.95
C VAL A 60 4.40 4.77 -10.75
N VAL A 61 5.12 3.82 -10.16
CA VAL A 61 4.68 3.18 -8.91
C VAL A 61 5.13 4.05 -7.75
N VAL A 62 4.22 4.34 -6.84
CA VAL A 62 4.43 5.28 -5.74
C VAL A 62 4.26 4.56 -4.41
N SER A 63 5.24 4.72 -3.54
CA SER A 63 5.09 4.35 -2.12
C SER A 63 4.45 5.51 -1.35
N PRO A 64 3.32 5.30 -0.64
CA PRO A 64 2.65 6.36 0.12
C PRO A 64 3.44 6.82 1.35
N ASP A 65 4.40 6.01 1.79
CA ASP A 65 5.36 6.35 2.84
C ASP A 65 6.71 5.63 2.61
N ILE A 66 7.64 5.78 3.55
CA ILE A 66 8.98 5.15 3.49
C ILE A 66 8.90 3.63 3.76
N GLY A 67 7.95 3.18 4.57
CA GLY A 67 7.80 1.76 4.94
C GLY A 67 7.40 0.89 3.75
N GLY A 68 6.55 1.41 2.86
CA GLY A 68 6.06 0.70 1.67
C GLY A 68 7.05 0.60 0.51
N VAL A 69 8.24 1.21 0.59
CA VAL A 69 9.15 1.39 -0.57
C VAL A 69 9.59 0.04 -1.16
N VAL A 70 9.81 -0.97 -0.32
CA VAL A 70 10.18 -2.31 -0.78
C VAL A 70 9.06 -2.94 -1.61
N ARG A 71 7.80 -2.77 -1.18
CA ARG A 71 6.60 -3.24 -1.89
C ARG A 71 6.40 -2.51 -3.21
N ALA A 72 6.51 -1.18 -3.19
CA ALA A 72 6.44 -0.35 -4.38
C ALA A 72 7.50 -0.73 -5.42
N ARG A 73 8.75 -0.95 -4.98
CA ARG A 73 9.83 -1.42 -5.86
C ARG A 73 9.56 -2.82 -6.43
N ALA A 74 8.97 -3.72 -5.63
CA ALA A 74 8.64 -5.07 -6.09
C ALA A 74 7.59 -5.05 -7.20
N LEU A 75 6.59 -4.16 -7.12
CA LEU A 75 5.61 -3.96 -8.18
C LEU A 75 6.26 -3.31 -9.42
N ALA A 76 7.00 -2.21 -9.23
CA ALA A 76 7.64 -1.45 -10.32
C ALA A 76 8.51 -2.35 -11.22
N LYS A 77 9.31 -3.24 -10.62
CA LYS A 77 10.18 -4.18 -11.33
C LYS A 77 9.43 -5.15 -12.26
N ARG A 78 8.14 -5.42 -12.04
CA ARG A 78 7.38 -6.40 -12.84
C ARG A 78 7.03 -5.90 -14.24
N PHE A 79 7.12 -4.60 -14.47
CA PHE A 79 6.83 -3.96 -15.75
C PHE A 79 7.74 -2.76 -16.04
N ASP A 80 8.92 -2.73 -15.41
CA ASP A 80 9.97 -1.72 -15.59
C ASP A 80 9.49 -0.26 -15.44
N ALA A 81 8.60 -0.04 -14.47
CA ALA A 81 8.10 1.30 -14.15
C ALA A 81 9.08 2.05 -13.24
N GLN A 82 9.00 3.38 -13.29
CA GLN A 82 9.72 4.23 -12.36
C GLN A 82 9.10 4.14 -10.95
N LEU A 83 9.91 4.45 -9.94
CA LEU A 83 9.51 4.48 -8.54
C LEU A 83 9.50 5.92 -8.05
N ALA A 84 8.44 6.31 -7.35
CA ALA A 84 8.40 7.53 -6.54
C ALA A 84 8.01 7.20 -5.09
N ILE A 85 8.31 8.12 -4.18
CA ILE A 85 8.07 7.97 -2.75
C ILE A 85 7.47 9.27 -2.25
N VAL A 86 6.41 9.15 -1.46
CA VAL A 86 5.86 10.26 -0.69
C VAL A 86 6.55 10.27 0.68
N ASP A 87 7.45 11.23 0.89
CA ASP A 87 8.09 11.47 2.17
C ASP A 87 7.20 12.40 2.99
N LYS A 88 6.51 11.82 3.96
CA LYS A 88 5.66 12.52 4.90
C LYS A 88 6.50 13.01 6.07
N ARG A 89 6.74 14.31 6.14
CA ARG A 89 7.39 14.94 7.29
C ARG A 89 6.36 15.61 8.19
N ARG A 90 6.46 15.33 9.49
CA ARG A 90 5.76 16.05 10.55
C ARG A 90 6.79 16.83 11.33
N GLU A 91 6.66 18.15 11.37
CA GLU A 91 7.54 18.98 12.20
C GLU A 91 7.13 18.86 13.68
N ARG A 92 5.82 18.77 13.98
CA ARG A 92 5.30 18.56 15.34
C ARG A 92 3.98 17.75 15.36
N PRO A 93 3.62 17.14 16.51
CA PRO A 93 2.31 16.54 16.69
C PRO A 93 1.20 17.59 16.50
N GLY A 94 0.27 17.36 15.56
CA GLY A 94 -0.88 18.24 15.32
C GLY A 94 -0.70 19.32 14.25
N GLU A 95 0.47 19.43 13.62
CA GLU A 95 0.70 20.35 12.49
C GLU A 95 0.39 19.69 11.13
N SER A 96 0.15 20.54 10.12
CA SER A 96 -0.17 20.13 8.75
C SER A 96 0.96 19.30 8.14
N GLU A 97 0.61 18.20 7.48
CA GLU A 97 1.57 17.24 6.92
C GLU A 97 2.19 17.83 5.65
N VAL A 98 3.51 18.04 5.64
CA VAL A 98 4.23 18.39 4.41
C VAL A 98 4.56 17.11 3.67
N MET A 99 4.00 16.96 2.48
CA MET A 99 4.21 15.81 1.60
C MET A 99 5.26 16.18 0.55
N ASN A 100 6.48 15.66 0.71
CA ASN A 100 7.52 15.82 -0.31
C ASN A 100 7.51 14.61 -1.24
N ILE A 101 7.66 14.84 -2.54
CA ILE A 101 7.67 13.76 -3.54
C ILE A 101 9.09 13.54 -4.03
N ILE A 102 9.61 12.34 -3.81
CA ILE A 102 10.90 11.90 -4.31
C ILE A 102 10.65 11.05 -5.54
N GLY A 103 10.93 11.60 -6.73
CA GLY A 103 10.71 10.96 -8.03
C GLY A 103 9.97 11.87 -9.00
N ALA A 104 9.97 11.54 -10.29
CA ALA A 104 9.29 12.31 -11.33
C ALA A 104 7.85 11.78 -11.52
N VAL A 105 6.85 12.60 -11.19
CA VAL A 105 5.43 12.23 -11.27
C VAL A 105 4.61 13.07 -12.25
N ALA A 106 5.17 14.20 -12.72
CA ALA A 106 4.48 15.10 -13.63
C ALA A 106 4.17 14.42 -14.99
N GLY A 107 2.91 14.49 -15.42
CA GLY A 107 2.41 13.86 -16.65
C GLY A 107 2.30 12.33 -16.59
N LYS A 108 2.41 11.73 -15.40
CA LYS A 108 2.43 10.28 -15.21
C LYS A 108 1.16 9.76 -14.55
N ASP A 109 0.82 8.50 -14.86
CA ASP A 109 -0.19 7.74 -14.15
C ASP A 109 0.45 7.14 -12.89
N CYS A 110 0.04 7.63 -11.72
CA CYS A 110 0.64 7.23 -10.44
C CYS A 110 -0.12 6.07 -9.81
N LEU A 111 0.59 4.97 -9.53
CA LEU A 111 0.04 3.80 -8.85
C LEU A 111 0.54 3.74 -7.41
N LEU A 112 -0.29 4.18 -6.47
CA LEU A 112 -0.03 3.98 -5.04
C LEU A 112 -0.16 2.49 -4.72
N ILE A 113 0.79 1.95 -3.96
CA ILE A 113 0.69 0.58 -3.44
C ILE A 113 1.03 0.49 -1.96
N ASP A 114 0.16 -0.19 -1.21
CA ASP A 114 0.34 -0.43 0.22
C ASP A 114 -0.20 -1.79 0.68
N ASP A 115 0.17 -2.26 1.87
CA ASP A 115 -0.40 -3.48 2.44
C ASP A 115 -1.82 -3.27 2.96
N ILE A 116 -2.12 -2.11 3.53
CA ILE A 116 -3.37 -1.91 4.26
C ILE A 116 -3.93 -0.50 4.08
N VAL A 117 -5.25 -0.40 4.00
CA VAL A 117 -5.97 0.86 4.11
C VAL A 117 -6.99 0.76 5.24
N ASP A 118 -6.77 1.58 6.28
CA ASP A 118 -7.66 1.68 7.43
C ASP A 118 -8.59 2.89 7.28
N SER A 119 -8.17 4.08 7.72
CA SER A 119 -8.98 5.30 7.57
C SER A 119 -8.97 5.89 6.15
N GLY A 120 -8.03 5.52 5.27
CA GLY A 120 -7.88 6.10 3.93
C GLY A 120 -7.23 7.48 3.87
N GLY A 121 -6.91 8.11 5.01
CA GLY A 121 -6.29 9.44 5.05
C GLY A 121 -4.95 9.52 4.33
N THR A 122 -4.06 8.55 4.55
CA THR A 122 -2.75 8.49 3.89
C THR A 122 -2.88 8.47 2.37
N LEU A 123 -3.79 7.64 1.83
CA LEU A 123 -3.99 7.53 0.38
C LEU A 123 -4.57 8.80 -0.23
N CYS A 124 -5.54 9.43 0.45
CA CYS A 124 -6.16 10.67 -0.03
C CYS A 124 -5.13 11.82 -0.04
N ASN A 125 -4.35 11.97 1.03
CA ASN A 125 -3.31 12.99 1.11
C ASN A 125 -2.20 12.76 0.07
N ALA A 126 -1.81 11.50 -0.16
CA ALA A 126 -0.84 11.16 -1.19
C ALA A 126 -1.38 11.48 -2.60
N ALA A 127 -2.65 11.16 -2.88
CA ALA A 127 -3.29 11.49 -4.15
C ALA A 127 -3.35 13.00 -4.39
N ASP A 128 -3.72 13.79 -3.38
CA ASP A 128 -3.70 15.25 -3.46
C ASP A 128 -2.30 15.79 -3.75
N ALA A 129 -1.28 15.30 -3.04
CA ALA A 129 0.10 15.72 -3.26
C ALA A 129 0.60 15.37 -4.67
N LEU A 130 0.33 14.15 -5.15
CA LEU A 130 0.73 13.70 -6.48
C LEU A 130 0.11 14.55 -7.59
N LEU A 131 -1.20 14.81 -7.49
CA LEU A 131 -1.91 15.65 -8.46
C LEU A 131 -1.45 17.11 -8.41
N ALA A 132 -1.19 17.65 -7.22
CA ALA A 132 -0.61 18.99 -7.08
C ALA A 132 0.79 19.12 -7.72
N ASN A 133 1.53 18.01 -7.82
CA ASN A 133 2.82 17.92 -8.50
C ASN A 133 2.71 17.48 -9.98
N GLY A 134 1.49 17.55 -10.55
CA GLY A 134 1.26 17.38 -11.98
C GLY A 134 1.06 15.94 -12.44
N ALA A 135 0.80 14.99 -11.54
CA ALA A 135 0.38 13.65 -11.94
C ALA A 135 -0.91 13.72 -12.79
N THR A 136 -1.02 12.84 -13.78
CA THR A 136 -2.19 12.76 -14.67
C THR A 136 -3.36 12.07 -13.98
N SER A 137 -3.07 10.99 -13.26
CA SER A 137 -4.05 10.20 -12.53
C SER A 137 -3.40 9.56 -11.30
N VAL A 138 -4.22 9.18 -10.32
CA VAL A 138 -3.77 8.43 -9.14
C VAL A 138 -4.72 7.27 -8.88
N THR A 139 -4.19 6.05 -8.92
CA THR A 139 -4.91 4.81 -8.58
C THR A 139 -4.19 4.14 -7.41
N ALA A 140 -4.95 3.62 -6.44
CA ALA A 140 -4.40 2.91 -5.30
C ALA A 140 -4.65 1.40 -5.40
N TYR A 141 -3.61 0.60 -5.15
CA TYR A 141 -3.63 -0.85 -5.07
C TYR A 141 -3.27 -1.29 -3.66
N ILE A 142 -4.21 -1.86 -2.92
CA ILE A 142 -4.04 -2.17 -1.50
C ILE A 142 -4.36 -3.64 -1.24
N THR A 143 -3.57 -4.33 -0.42
CA THR A 143 -3.90 -5.71 -0.08
C THR A 143 -5.14 -5.76 0.82
N HIS A 144 -5.08 -5.16 2.00
CA HIS A 144 -6.09 -5.26 3.04
C HIS A 144 -6.95 -4.00 3.11
N GLY A 145 -8.19 -4.10 2.63
CA GLY A 145 -9.19 -3.05 2.75
C GLY A 145 -9.92 -3.07 4.09
N VAL A 146 -9.30 -2.60 5.18
CA VAL A 146 -9.99 -2.49 6.49
C VAL A 146 -11.09 -1.44 6.45
N LEU A 147 -10.85 -0.31 5.77
CA LEU A 147 -11.84 0.71 5.46
C LEU A 147 -12.70 1.16 6.67
N SER A 148 -12.06 1.37 7.83
CA SER A 148 -12.78 1.67 9.07
C SER A 148 -13.35 3.09 9.12
N GLY A 149 -14.42 3.24 9.90
CA GLY A 149 -15.06 4.52 10.15
C GLY A 149 -15.54 5.21 8.87
N GLY A 150 -15.14 6.47 8.67
CA GLY A 150 -15.51 7.25 7.48
C GLY A 150 -14.66 7.00 6.24
N ALA A 151 -13.88 5.91 6.17
CA ALA A 151 -12.93 5.67 5.08
C ALA A 151 -13.58 5.66 3.69
N VAL A 152 -14.70 4.94 3.53
CA VAL A 152 -15.42 4.85 2.25
C VAL A 152 -15.85 6.23 1.78
N ALA A 153 -16.50 7.03 2.63
CA ALA A 153 -16.92 8.38 2.28
C ALA A 153 -15.74 9.29 1.93
N ARG A 154 -14.63 9.16 2.68
CA ARG A 154 -13.39 9.92 2.44
C ARG A 154 -12.77 9.58 1.09
N ILE A 155 -12.65 8.29 0.77
CA ILE A 155 -12.07 7.81 -0.49
C ILE A 155 -12.97 8.19 -1.67
N SER A 156 -14.28 8.00 -1.55
CA SER A 156 -15.24 8.38 -2.59
C SER A 156 -15.28 9.89 -2.85
N GLY A 157 -15.01 10.71 -1.83
CA GLY A 157 -14.90 12.16 -1.96
C GLY A 157 -13.49 12.66 -2.30
N SER A 158 -12.52 11.76 -2.48
CA SER A 158 -11.13 12.11 -2.78
C SER A 158 -10.88 12.29 -4.27
N LYS A 159 -9.62 12.59 -4.64
CA LYS A 159 -9.19 12.66 -6.03
C LYS A 159 -8.58 11.37 -6.56
N LEU A 160 -8.68 10.26 -5.82
CA LEU A 160 -8.32 8.94 -6.35
C LEU A 160 -9.24 8.59 -7.51
N GLN A 161 -8.65 8.16 -8.62
CA GLN A 161 -9.42 7.67 -9.77
C GLN A 161 -10.08 6.32 -9.44
N GLU A 162 -9.33 5.45 -8.77
CA GLU A 162 -9.76 4.10 -8.42
C GLU A 162 -9.02 3.63 -7.17
N LEU A 163 -9.71 2.88 -6.32
CA LEU A 163 -9.13 2.06 -5.25
C LEU A 163 -9.38 0.59 -5.59
N VAL A 164 -8.30 -0.15 -5.85
CA VAL A 164 -8.31 -1.58 -6.08
C VAL A 164 -7.81 -2.27 -4.82
N ILE A 165 -8.66 -3.15 -4.25
CA ILE A 165 -8.32 -3.94 -3.06
C ILE A 165 -8.46 -5.44 -3.34
N THR A 166 -7.82 -6.28 -2.52
CA THR A 166 -8.11 -7.71 -2.51
C THR A 166 -9.33 -8.03 -1.65
N ASP A 167 -9.80 -9.26 -1.72
CA ASP A 167 -10.87 -9.84 -0.90
C ASP A 167 -10.36 -10.46 0.41
N SER A 168 -9.17 -10.06 0.88
CA SER A 168 -8.60 -10.55 2.14
C SER A 168 -9.40 -10.15 3.39
N ILE A 169 -10.26 -9.14 3.28
CA ILE A 169 -11.19 -8.66 4.32
C ILE A 169 -12.56 -8.44 3.65
N GLN A 170 -13.63 -8.91 4.29
CA GLN A 170 -15.03 -8.68 3.87
C GLN A 170 -15.61 -7.41 4.48
#